data_AF-A0A4Q5WM90-F1
#
_entry.id   AF-A0A4Q5WM90-F1
#
_cell.length_a   1.000
_cell.length_b   1.000
_cell.length_c   1.000
_cell.angle_alpha   90.00
_cell.angle_beta   90.00
_cell.angle_gamma   90.00
#
_symmetry.space_group_name_H-M   'P 1'
#
loop_
_entity.id
_entity.type
_entity.pdbx_description
1 polymer ?
#
loop_
_entity_poly.entity_id
_entity_poly.type
_entity_poly.pdbx_seq_one_letter_code
_entity_poly.pdbx_strand_id
1 'polypeptide(L)'
;MTGPASASDRISPCCYQHAVTPDAVFCGECGKPLLRCMAYQECGGLVGDDGCCSVCVRPQLFLDRDAVTDVKAGGVLMLPLVFYNASSIARPLFVTDVWIRERDGPRRRIELPWKRLDAGGSNRLSIQTGVLEQQGRHGIEITFAAATNYFIREEKFAFTSSLGLEAESGGSLVINQTINTSGVGAGADTVYAPIRLETVGTTGRKPENAGKAAELGLQRADNFEAAMGIRGYTEGSLKGSVVSRGARIVWKGFGEATPTPGPITTQESILALGRGKTVAEGGDNHLQLLAIGADGKLNEQLSQAISRRHIELFIQSGRLCARVTGAAGIKIGDHKHGADDAIAVIDHGDVIKVLPKFPEAIGLQVRMRANYGQIDEITITRVPALP
;
A
#
# COMPACT_ATOMS: atom_id res chain seq x y z
N MET A 1 -7.90 -1.80 -30.14
CA MET A 1 -6.92 -0.85 -29.58
C MET A 1 -6.28 -1.49 -28.37
N THR A 2 -5.13 -2.13 -28.56
CA THR A 2 -4.32 -2.75 -27.51
C THR A 2 -3.22 -1.76 -27.12
N GLY A 3 -3.33 -1.18 -25.91
CA GLY A 3 -2.27 -0.35 -25.34
C GLY A 3 -1.01 -1.17 -25.03
N PRO A 4 0.17 -0.55 -24.98
CA PRO A 4 1.40 -1.27 -24.68
C PRO A 4 1.35 -1.80 -23.24
N ALA A 5 1.77 -3.05 -23.10
CA ALA A 5 1.86 -3.77 -21.83
C ALA A 5 3.06 -3.26 -21.02
N SER A 6 2.79 -2.60 -19.89
CA SER A 6 3.82 -2.24 -18.91
C SER A 6 3.33 -2.37 -17.45
N ALA A 7 2.21 -3.08 -17.23
CA ALA A 7 1.96 -3.74 -15.96
C ALA A 7 2.32 -5.21 -16.14
N SER A 8 3.58 -5.57 -15.87
CA SER A 8 3.92 -6.97 -15.61
C SER A 8 2.86 -7.52 -14.64
N ASP A 9 2.15 -8.58 -15.02
CA ASP A 9 1.08 -9.18 -14.23
C ASP A 9 1.58 -9.41 -12.80
N ARG A 10 1.22 -8.50 -11.90
CA ARG A 10 1.72 -8.46 -10.51
C ARG A 10 1.34 -9.71 -9.73
N ILE A 11 0.42 -10.51 -10.29
CA ILE A 11 -0.23 -11.65 -9.69
C ILE A 11 -0.47 -12.69 -10.79
N SER A 12 -0.04 -13.92 -10.54
CA SER A 12 -0.18 -15.02 -11.47
C SER A 12 -1.66 -15.33 -11.76
N PRO A 13 -2.02 -15.69 -13.01
CA PRO A 13 -3.40 -16.02 -13.40
C PRO A 13 -4.04 -17.12 -12.54
N CYS A 14 -3.26 -18.12 -12.11
CA CYS A 14 -3.72 -19.20 -11.25
C CYS A 14 -4.24 -18.69 -9.89
N CYS A 15 -3.67 -17.62 -9.34
CA CYS A 15 -4.15 -17.02 -8.10
C CYS A 15 -5.57 -16.48 -8.26
N TYR A 16 -5.90 -15.87 -9.39
CA TYR A 16 -7.26 -15.38 -9.64
C TYR A 16 -8.27 -16.51 -9.76
N GLN A 17 -7.92 -17.58 -10.47
CA GLN A 17 -8.80 -18.75 -10.64
C GLN A 17 -9.17 -19.36 -9.28
N HIS A 18 -8.18 -19.55 -8.40
CA HIS A 18 -8.43 -20.09 -7.06
C HIS A 18 -9.11 -19.09 -6.12
N ALA A 19 -8.90 -17.78 -6.29
CA ALA A 19 -9.49 -16.77 -5.41
C ALA A 19 -11.01 -16.64 -5.54
N VAL A 20 -11.59 -17.08 -6.67
CA VAL A 20 -13.05 -17.15 -6.88
C VAL A 20 -13.72 -18.01 -5.80
N THR A 21 -13.03 -19.03 -5.28
CA THR A 21 -13.50 -19.79 -4.12
C THR A 21 -13.37 -18.92 -2.87
N PRO A 22 -14.47 -18.51 -2.22
CA PRO A 22 -14.47 -17.57 -1.10
C PRO A 22 -13.50 -17.94 0.03
N ASP A 23 -13.48 -19.23 0.37
CA ASP A 23 -12.74 -19.76 1.52
C ASP A 23 -11.31 -20.20 1.16
N ALA A 24 -10.90 -20.06 -0.09
CA ALA A 24 -9.53 -20.38 -0.49
C ALA A 24 -8.55 -19.41 0.17
N VAL A 25 -7.63 -19.96 0.97
CA VAL A 25 -6.56 -19.24 1.66
C VAL A 25 -5.28 -19.17 0.80
N PHE A 26 -5.01 -20.22 0.02
CA PHE A 26 -3.82 -20.35 -0.82
C PHE A 26 -4.19 -20.72 -2.26
N CYS A 27 -3.36 -20.34 -3.22
CA CYS A 27 -3.44 -20.82 -4.59
C CYS A 27 -3.05 -22.31 -4.62
N GLY A 28 -3.91 -23.16 -5.20
CA GLY A 28 -3.65 -24.60 -5.30
C GLY A 28 -2.49 -24.97 -6.22
N GLU A 29 -2.11 -24.08 -7.14
CA GLU A 29 -1.01 -24.31 -8.08
C GLU A 29 0.33 -23.77 -7.59
N CYS A 30 0.40 -22.46 -7.27
CA CYS A 30 1.66 -21.83 -6.88
C CYS A 30 1.92 -21.78 -5.37
N GLY A 31 0.94 -22.19 -4.55
CA GLY A 31 1.05 -22.21 -3.08
C GLY A 31 1.06 -20.83 -2.41
N LYS A 32 1.05 -19.73 -3.16
CA LYS A 32 1.04 -18.37 -2.59
C LYS A 32 -0.27 -18.10 -1.83
N PRO A 33 -0.24 -17.34 -0.72
CA PRO A 33 -1.45 -16.90 -0.05
C PRO A 33 -2.28 -15.98 -0.95
N LEU A 34 -3.59 -16.14 -0.92
CA LEU A 34 -4.54 -15.31 -1.68
C LEU A 34 -4.85 -14.04 -0.90
N LEU A 35 -3.95 -13.07 -1.00
CA LEU A 35 -4.09 -11.77 -0.35
C LEU A 35 -5.11 -10.94 -1.12
N ARG A 36 -6.29 -10.75 -0.52
CA ARG A 36 -7.39 -10.02 -1.15
C ARG A 36 -7.26 -8.52 -0.90
N CYS A 37 -7.79 -7.70 -1.82
CA CYS A 37 -7.94 -6.26 -1.62
C CYS A 37 -8.94 -5.97 -0.48
N MET A 38 -8.82 -4.82 0.17
CA MET A 38 -9.84 -4.35 1.12
C MET A 38 -11.25 -4.24 0.51
N ALA A 39 -11.35 -4.09 -0.81
CA ALA A 39 -12.60 -4.01 -1.56
C ALA A 39 -12.77 -5.18 -2.55
N TYR A 40 -12.26 -6.36 -2.19
CA TYR A 40 -12.23 -7.53 -3.08
C TYR A 40 -13.61 -7.91 -3.62
N GLN A 41 -14.66 -7.80 -2.81
CA GLN A 41 -16.03 -8.11 -3.25
C GLN A 41 -16.50 -7.22 -4.41
N GLU A 42 -15.95 -6.01 -4.54
CA GLU A 42 -16.27 -5.09 -5.64
C GLU A 42 -15.28 -5.22 -6.79
N CYS A 43 -13.97 -5.29 -6.50
CA CYS A 43 -12.94 -5.22 -7.54
C CYS A 43 -12.39 -6.56 -8.01
N GLY A 44 -12.63 -7.66 -7.26
CA GLY A 44 -12.00 -8.96 -7.50
C GLY A 44 -10.47 -8.95 -7.41
N GLY A 45 -9.87 -7.82 -7.02
CA GLY A 45 -8.45 -7.58 -7.10
C GLY A 45 -7.68 -8.23 -5.97
N LEU A 46 -6.62 -8.95 -6.32
CA LEU A 46 -5.67 -9.49 -5.36
C LEU A 46 -4.54 -8.47 -5.12
N VAL A 47 -3.84 -8.64 -4.01
CA VAL A 47 -2.70 -7.83 -3.59
C VAL A 47 -1.42 -8.57 -3.94
N GLY A 48 -0.55 -7.92 -4.72
CA GLY A 48 0.71 -8.51 -5.18
C GLY A 48 1.81 -8.43 -4.12
N ASP A 49 3.00 -8.90 -4.51
CA ASP A 49 4.21 -8.83 -3.66
C ASP A 49 4.62 -7.37 -3.39
N ASP A 50 4.25 -6.45 -4.30
CA ASP A 50 4.38 -5.00 -4.13
C ASP A 50 3.33 -4.40 -3.18
N GLY A 51 2.53 -5.22 -2.50
CA GLY A 51 1.50 -4.79 -1.55
C GLY A 51 0.37 -3.93 -2.15
N CYS A 52 0.27 -3.79 -3.47
CA CYS A 52 -0.76 -3.01 -4.14
C CYS A 52 -1.87 -3.93 -4.67
N CYS A 53 -3.11 -3.44 -4.64
CA CYS A 53 -4.19 -4.11 -5.36
C CYS A 53 -4.02 -3.90 -6.86
N SER A 54 -3.94 -4.99 -7.61
CA SER A 54 -3.76 -5.01 -9.07
C SER A 54 -4.85 -4.25 -9.85
N VAL A 55 -6.03 -4.07 -9.26
CA VAL A 55 -7.19 -3.43 -9.89
C VAL A 55 -7.40 -1.99 -9.37
N CYS A 56 -7.39 -1.81 -8.05
CA CYS A 56 -7.70 -0.52 -7.41
C CYS A 56 -6.55 0.49 -7.49
N VAL A 57 -5.30 0.02 -7.54
CA VAL A 57 -4.10 0.87 -7.45
C VAL A 57 -3.32 0.76 -8.76
N ARG A 58 -3.78 1.50 -9.77
CA ARG A 58 -3.17 1.50 -11.11
C ARG A 58 -2.81 2.91 -11.60
N PRO A 59 -1.95 3.65 -10.87
CA PRO A 59 -1.47 4.91 -11.41
C PRO A 59 -0.57 4.66 -12.62
N GLN A 60 -0.65 5.55 -13.59
CA GLN A 60 0.28 5.70 -14.69
C GLN A 60 0.74 7.15 -14.76
N LEU A 61 1.96 7.35 -15.22
CA LEU A 61 2.54 8.67 -15.40
C LEU A 61 3.03 8.79 -16.83
N PHE A 62 2.71 9.90 -17.48
CA PHE A 62 3.16 10.17 -18.84
C PHE A 62 3.82 11.54 -18.91
N LEU A 63 4.78 11.68 -19.82
CA LEU A 63 5.27 12.97 -20.28
C LEU A 63 4.45 13.37 -21.52
N ASP A 64 3.78 14.52 -21.45
CA ASP A 64 2.92 15.00 -22.53
C ASP A 64 3.72 15.35 -23.80
N ARG A 65 3.07 15.34 -24.95
CA ARG A 65 3.66 15.55 -26.28
C ARG A 65 4.19 16.98 -26.46
N ASP A 66 3.66 17.92 -25.71
CA ASP A 66 4.07 19.33 -25.70
C ASP A 66 5.26 19.60 -24.76
N ALA A 67 5.89 18.55 -24.22
CA ALA A 67 7.12 18.69 -23.46
C ALA A 67 8.20 19.29 -24.37
N VAL A 68 8.64 20.51 -24.05
CA VAL A 68 9.72 21.18 -24.77
C VAL A 68 11.00 20.40 -24.51
N THR A 69 11.48 19.59 -25.45
CA THR A 69 12.71 18.80 -25.28
C THR A 69 13.96 19.50 -25.77
N ASP A 70 13.95 20.83 -25.95
CA ASP A 70 15.13 21.58 -26.40
C ASP A 70 15.48 22.65 -25.37
N VAL A 71 16.52 22.41 -24.55
CA VAL A 71 17.01 23.36 -23.53
C VAL A 71 18.53 23.44 -23.61
N LYS A 72 19.06 24.65 -23.75
CA LYS A 72 20.49 24.93 -23.71
C LYS A 72 21.00 24.90 -22.26
N ALA A 73 22.29 24.61 -22.08
CA ALA A 73 22.95 24.76 -20.78
C ALA A 73 22.71 26.18 -20.21
N GLY A 74 22.33 26.26 -18.93
CA GLY A 74 21.86 27.49 -18.29
C GLY A 74 20.36 27.77 -18.43
N GLY A 75 19.61 26.93 -19.15
CA GLY A 75 18.17 27.03 -19.30
C GLY A 75 17.39 26.23 -18.25
N VAL A 76 16.08 26.44 -18.23
CA VAL A 76 15.13 25.71 -17.39
C VAL A 76 14.15 24.95 -18.28
N LEU A 77 13.81 23.72 -17.87
CA LEU A 77 12.89 22.86 -18.59
C LEU A 77 11.50 22.86 -17.93
N MET A 78 10.46 22.86 -18.76
CA MET A 78 9.08 22.60 -18.34
C MET A 78 8.71 21.17 -18.72
N LEU A 79 8.38 20.36 -17.72
CA LEU A 79 7.93 18.98 -17.84
C LEU A 79 6.41 18.91 -17.65
N PRO A 80 5.60 18.84 -18.72
CA PRO A 80 4.17 18.60 -18.61
C PRO A 80 3.91 17.12 -18.31
N LEU A 81 3.64 16.80 -17.05
CA LEU A 81 3.28 15.46 -16.63
C LEU A 81 1.77 15.24 -16.70
N VAL A 82 1.38 14.04 -17.13
CA VAL A 82 -0.02 13.58 -17.10
C VAL A 82 -0.10 12.38 -16.16
N PHE A 83 -0.83 12.56 -15.06
CA PHE A 83 -1.17 11.49 -14.13
C PHE A 83 -2.47 10.85 -14.61
N TYR A 84 -2.49 9.53 -14.68
CA TYR A 84 -3.66 8.76 -15.12
C TYR A 84 -3.94 7.63 -14.15
N ASN A 85 -5.22 7.37 -13.88
CA ASN A 85 -5.65 6.23 -13.07
C ASN A 85 -6.23 5.16 -14.00
N ALA A 86 -5.45 4.13 -14.28
CA ALA A 86 -5.83 3.00 -15.14
C ALA A 86 -6.70 1.95 -14.43
N SER A 87 -7.27 2.27 -13.26
CA SER A 87 -8.19 1.37 -12.57
C SER A 87 -9.41 1.07 -13.45
N SER A 88 -9.77 -0.21 -13.55
CA SER A 88 -10.93 -0.67 -14.32
C SER A 88 -12.23 -0.65 -13.51
N ILE A 89 -12.16 -0.30 -12.23
CA ILE A 89 -13.32 -0.08 -11.36
C ILE A 89 -13.41 1.39 -11.02
N ALA A 90 -14.62 1.91 -10.73
CA ALA A 90 -14.89 3.31 -10.42
C ALA A 90 -14.30 3.79 -9.07
N ARG A 91 -13.01 3.52 -8.82
CA ARG A 91 -12.30 3.86 -7.59
C ARG A 91 -11.28 4.96 -7.87
N PRO A 92 -11.42 6.14 -7.24
CA PRO A 92 -10.46 7.21 -7.43
C PRO A 92 -9.14 6.90 -6.71
N LEU A 93 -8.07 7.52 -7.23
CA LEU A 93 -6.82 7.72 -6.49
C LEU A 93 -6.78 9.16 -6.00
N PHE A 94 -6.37 9.34 -4.75
CA PHE A 94 -6.15 10.66 -4.17
C PHE A 94 -4.65 10.94 -4.15
N VAL A 95 -4.17 11.78 -5.07
CA VAL A 95 -2.76 12.20 -5.09
C VAL A 95 -2.60 13.32 -4.09
N THR A 96 -1.88 13.06 -3.00
CA THR A 96 -1.76 14.01 -1.88
C THR A 96 -0.55 14.91 -2.04
N ASP A 97 0.51 14.39 -2.65
CA ASP A 97 1.81 15.01 -2.70
C ASP A 97 2.59 14.59 -3.94
N VAL A 98 3.34 15.53 -4.50
CA VAL A 98 4.36 15.27 -5.53
C VAL A 98 5.67 15.91 -5.09
N TRP A 99 6.77 15.19 -5.30
CA TRP A 99 8.13 15.64 -5.07
C TRP A 99 8.97 15.44 -6.31
N ILE A 100 9.94 16.33 -6.47
CA ILE A 100 10.96 16.21 -7.50
C ILE A 100 12.32 16.21 -6.83
N ARG A 101 13.20 15.33 -7.29
CA ARG A 101 14.62 15.39 -6.97
C ARG A 101 15.41 15.49 -8.27
N GLU A 102 16.30 16.47 -8.32
CA GLU A 102 17.24 16.67 -9.43
C GLU A 102 18.62 16.20 -8.98
N ARG A 103 19.23 15.28 -9.73
CA ARG A 103 20.51 14.63 -9.36
C ARG A 103 20.44 14.08 -7.91
N ASP A 104 21.47 14.31 -7.12
CA ASP A 104 21.51 13.95 -5.69
C ASP A 104 21.01 15.06 -4.75
N GLY A 105 20.28 16.05 -5.30
CA GLY A 105 19.74 17.17 -4.54
C GLY A 105 18.59 16.80 -3.59
N PRO A 106 18.13 17.75 -2.76
CA PRO A 106 16.98 17.54 -1.90
C PRO A 106 15.69 17.39 -2.71
N ARG A 107 14.75 16.60 -2.19
CA ARG A 107 13.40 16.52 -2.76
C ARG A 107 12.64 17.82 -2.49
N ARG A 108 12.17 18.47 -3.55
CA ARG A 108 11.30 19.65 -3.49
C ARG A 108 9.85 19.22 -3.69
N ARG A 109 8.97 19.57 -2.74
CA ARG A 109 7.53 19.34 -2.85
C ARG A 109 6.91 20.31 -3.86
N ILE A 110 5.98 19.81 -4.66
CA ILE A 110 5.21 20.57 -5.65
C ILE A 110 3.78 20.68 -5.16
N GLU A 111 3.23 21.89 -5.21
CA GLU A 111 1.82 22.12 -4.91
C GLU A 111 0.95 21.59 -6.04
N LEU A 112 -0.09 20.84 -5.67
CA LEU A 112 -0.98 20.22 -6.64
C LEU A 112 -2.26 21.05 -6.80
N PRO A 113 -2.63 21.43 -8.04
CA PRO A 113 -3.88 22.14 -8.30
C PRO A 113 -5.12 21.21 -8.20
N TRP A 114 -4.91 19.90 -8.06
CA TRP A 114 -5.93 18.87 -7.94
C TRP A 114 -5.46 17.80 -6.97
N LYS A 115 -6.37 17.06 -6.35
CA LYS A 115 -6.04 15.96 -5.42
C LYS A 115 -6.71 14.65 -5.76
N ARG A 116 -7.68 14.65 -6.67
CA ARG A 116 -8.50 13.49 -7.00
C ARG A 116 -8.28 13.11 -8.46
N LEU A 117 -8.08 11.83 -8.70
CA LEU A 117 -7.90 11.23 -10.02
C LEU A 117 -8.89 10.07 -10.17
N ASP A 118 -10.02 10.34 -10.83
CA ASP A 118 -11.06 9.34 -11.06
C ASP A 118 -10.55 8.19 -11.94
N ALA A 119 -11.19 7.03 -11.84
CA ALA A 119 -10.86 5.87 -12.66
C ALA A 119 -11.07 6.16 -14.14
N GLY A 120 -10.09 5.83 -14.98
CA GLY A 120 -10.04 6.22 -16.39
C GLY A 120 -9.83 7.72 -16.62
N GLY A 121 -9.63 8.52 -15.56
CA GLY A 121 -9.40 9.95 -15.61
C GLY A 121 -7.91 10.30 -15.67
N SER A 122 -7.62 11.50 -16.19
CA SER A 122 -6.26 12.07 -16.19
C SER A 122 -6.27 13.49 -15.66
N ASN A 123 -5.18 13.90 -15.01
CA ASN A 123 -4.91 15.29 -14.65
C ASN A 123 -3.47 15.66 -15.01
N ARG A 124 -3.25 16.94 -15.29
CA ARG A 124 -1.94 17.46 -15.70
C ARG A 124 -1.25 18.20 -14.57
N LEU A 125 0.08 18.12 -14.55
CA LEU A 125 0.93 18.90 -13.67
C LEU A 125 2.17 19.33 -14.46
N SER A 126 2.33 20.64 -14.64
CA SER A 126 3.53 21.19 -15.24
C SER A 126 4.58 21.44 -14.17
N ILE A 127 5.75 20.84 -14.37
CA ILE A 127 6.87 20.92 -13.46
C ILE A 127 7.98 21.75 -14.09
N GLN A 128 8.50 22.71 -13.34
CA GLN A 128 9.68 23.45 -13.72
C GLN A 128 10.92 22.84 -13.05
N THR A 129 11.95 22.54 -13.85
CA THR A 129 13.25 22.07 -13.32
C THR A 129 14.06 23.24 -12.75
N GLY A 130 15.14 22.94 -12.03
CA GLY A 130 16.23 23.87 -11.80
C GLY A 130 16.96 24.22 -13.10
N VAL A 131 17.94 25.13 -12.99
CA VAL A 131 18.82 25.51 -14.09
C VAL A 131 19.71 24.32 -14.44
N LEU A 132 19.73 23.93 -15.72
CA LEU A 132 20.62 22.87 -16.21
C LEU A 132 22.03 23.45 -16.42
N GLU A 133 22.77 23.64 -15.33
CA GLU A 133 24.04 24.40 -15.30
C GLU A 133 25.18 23.77 -16.12
N GLN A 134 25.17 22.44 -16.30
CA GLN A 134 26.26 21.70 -16.93
C GLN A 134 25.76 20.95 -18.18
N GLN A 135 26.63 20.82 -19.17
CA GLN A 135 26.40 19.91 -20.30
C GLN A 135 26.45 18.45 -19.83
N GLY A 136 25.72 17.58 -20.53
CA GLY A 136 25.64 16.15 -20.22
C GLY A 136 24.32 15.72 -19.56
N ARG A 137 24.34 14.54 -18.92
CA ARG A 137 23.13 13.87 -18.45
C ARG A 137 22.65 14.41 -17.10
N HIS A 138 21.36 14.75 -17.02
CA HIS A 138 20.66 15.17 -15.82
C HIS A 138 19.56 14.16 -15.49
N GLY A 139 19.56 13.65 -14.25
CA GLY A 139 18.50 12.77 -13.75
C GLY A 139 17.47 13.58 -12.98
N ILE A 140 16.20 13.37 -13.30
CA ILE A 140 15.06 13.92 -12.56
C ILE A 140 14.24 12.75 -12.05
N GLU A 141 14.12 12.65 -10.74
CA GLU A 141 13.24 11.71 -10.08
C GLU A 141 11.93 12.42 -9.71
N ILE A 142 10.82 11.83 -10.14
CA ILE A 142 9.47 12.28 -9.81
C ILE A 142 8.89 11.25 -8.84
N THR A 143 8.60 11.67 -7.61
CA THR A 143 7.95 10.83 -6.60
C THR A 143 6.58 11.41 -6.27
N PHE A 144 5.55 10.58 -6.10
CA PHE A 144 4.24 11.07 -5.64
C PHE A 144 3.58 10.09 -4.69
N ALA A 145 2.80 10.63 -3.75
CA ALA A 145 1.98 9.84 -2.83
C ALA A 145 0.54 9.77 -3.36
N ALA A 146 -0.04 8.57 -3.33
CA ALA A 146 -1.42 8.32 -3.72
C ALA A 146 -2.12 7.47 -2.67
N ALA A 147 -3.36 7.80 -2.37
CA ALA A 147 -4.24 7.04 -1.50
C ALA A 147 -5.42 6.44 -2.27
N THR A 148 -5.91 5.28 -1.85
CA THR A 148 -7.19 4.73 -2.27
C THR A 148 -8.02 4.39 -1.04
N ASN A 149 -9.32 4.66 -1.12
CA ASN A 149 -10.22 4.55 0.01
C ASN A 149 -11.27 3.47 -0.22
N TYR A 150 -11.67 2.81 0.85
CA TYR A 150 -12.82 1.93 0.87
C TYR A 150 -13.52 1.98 2.23
N PHE A 151 -14.75 2.50 2.22
CA PHE A 151 -15.46 2.89 3.43
C PHE A 151 -14.56 3.76 4.33
N ILE A 152 -14.27 3.30 5.54
CA ILE A 152 -13.45 4.01 6.52
C ILE A 152 -11.94 3.72 6.37
N ARG A 153 -11.56 2.77 5.51
CA ARG A 153 -10.17 2.35 5.33
C ARG A 153 -9.48 3.10 4.20
N GLU A 154 -8.20 3.42 4.41
CA GLU A 154 -7.35 4.18 3.50
C GLU A 154 -5.99 3.50 3.32
N GLU A 155 -5.68 3.10 2.10
CA GLU A 155 -4.38 2.56 1.70
C GLU A 155 -3.57 3.64 0.99
N LYS A 156 -2.38 3.95 1.51
CA LYS A 156 -1.45 4.94 0.94
C LYS A 156 -0.25 4.27 0.32
N PHE A 157 0.24 4.83 -0.78
CA PHE A 157 1.43 4.37 -1.49
C PHE A 157 2.23 5.57 -1.98
N ALA A 158 3.51 5.37 -2.24
CA ALA A 158 4.32 6.29 -3.01
C ALA A 158 4.88 5.60 -4.25
N PHE A 159 4.88 6.30 -5.36
CA PHE A 159 5.43 5.83 -6.62
C PHE A 159 6.52 6.78 -7.07
N THR A 160 7.56 6.23 -7.70
CA THR A 160 8.67 7.00 -8.25
C THR A 160 8.90 6.64 -9.70
N SER A 161 9.35 7.61 -10.48
CA SER A 161 9.85 7.44 -11.84
C SER A 161 11.12 8.26 -12.03
N SER A 162 12.04 7.77 -12.85
CA SER A 162 13.30 8.45 -13.16
C SER A 162 13.37 8.81 -14.64
N LEU A 163 13.50 10.11 -14.90
CA LEU A 163 13.66 10.71 -16.21
C LEU A 163 15.12 11.15 -16.39
N GLY A 164 15.82 10.58 -17.36
CA GLY A 164 17.12 11.09 -17.81
C GLY A 164 16.95 12.09 -18.93
N LEU A 165 17.65 13.22 -18.83
CA LEU A 165 17.71 14.28 -19.82
C LEU A 165 19.16 14.50 -20.25
N GLU A 166 19.44 14.72 -21.53
CA GLU A 166 20.80 14.97 -22.01
C GLU A 166 20.93 16.38 -22.60
N ALA A 167 21.65 17.28 -21.92
CA ALA A 167 21.84 18.65 -22.37
C ALA A 167 23.05 18.77 -23.30
N GLU A 168 22.82 18.85 -24.62
CA GLU A 168 23.87 19.01 -25.64
C GLU A 168 24.19 20.47 -25.99
N SER A 169 25.43 20.72 -26.43
CA SER A 169 25.85 21.97 -27.07
C SER A 169 25.33 22.05 -28.51
N GLY A 170 24.02 22.23 -28.68
CA GLY A 170 23.40 22.21 -30.01
C GLY A 170 21.88 22.25 -30.02
N GLY A 171 21.24 21.95 -28.88
CA GLY A 171 19.81 22.19 -28.67
C GLY A 171 18.89 20.99 -28.89
N SER A 172 19.38 19.75 -28.81
CA SER A 172 18.52 18.56 -28.81
C SER A 172 18.70 17.80 -27.48
N LEU A 173 17.62 17.60 -26.70
CA LEU A 173 17.67 16.67 -25.55
C LEU A 173 17.27 15.26 -25.99
N VAL A 174 18.05 14.27 -25.53
CA VAL A 174 17.64 12.86 -25.56
C VAL A 174 17.02 12.50 -24.21
N ILE A 175 15.79 11.98 -24.22
CA ILE A 175 15.15 11.43 -23.01
C ILE A 175 15.54 9.96 -22.84
N ASN A 176 16.25 9.65 -21.75
CA ASN A 176 16.62 8.29 -21.41
C ASN A 176 15.84 7.86 -20.17
N GLN A 177 14.91 6.91 -20.32
CA GLN A 177 14.27 6.32 -19.14
C GLN A 177 15.24 5.39 -18.43
N THR A 178 15.34 5.59 -17.13
CA THR A 178 16.11 4.69 -16.27
C THR A 178 15.10 3.92 -15.44
N ILE A 179 14.89 2.65 -15.78
CA ILE A 179 14.01 1.77 -15.02
C ILE A 179 14.90 1.13 -13.95
N ASN A 180 14.81 1.63 -12.72
CA ASN A 180 15.55 1.09 -11.58
C ASN A 180 14.87 -0.20 -11.09
N THR A 181 15.15 -1.37 -11.66
CA THR A 181 14.61 -2.63 -11.16
C THR A 181 15.13 -2.93 -9.75
N SER A 182 14.48 -2.37 -8.72
CA SER A 182 14.74 -2.68 -7.31
C SER A 182 13.60 -3.51 -6.76
N GLY A 183 13.55 -4.77 -7.21
CA GLY A 183 12.76 -5.82 -6.57
C GLY A 183 13.72 -6.75 -5.82
N VAL A 184 13.64 -6.76 -4.49
CA VAL A 184 14.10 -7.80 -3.55
C VAL A 184 15.40 -8.55 -3.92
N GLY A 185 16.51 -8.14 -3.28
CA GLY A 185 17.69 -8.98 -3.11
C GLY A 185 18.81 -8.79 -4.16
N ALA A 186 20.00 -8.42 -3.68
CA ALA A 186 21.32 -8.52 -4.30
C ALA A 186 21.46 -8.11 -5.79
N GLY A 187 22.07 -6.94 -6.02
CA GLY A 187 22.65 -6.54 -7.31
C GLY A 187 21.78 -5.56 -8.09
N ALA A 188 22.15 -4.28 -8.05
CA ALA A 188 21.50 -3.23 -8.81
C ALA A 188 21.94 -3.29 -10.29
N ASP A 189 21.29 -4.13 -11.10
CA ASP A 189 21.36 -3.98 -12.54
C ASP A 189 20.34 -2.93 -12.98
N THR A 190 20.87 -1.75 -13.30
CA THR A 190 20.08 -0.63 -13.82
C THR A 190 19.90 -0.85 -15.32
N VAL A 191 18.69 -1.20 -15.77
CA VAL A 191 18.42 -1.34 -17.21
C VAL A 191 18.09 0.02 -17.80
N TYR A 192 18.96 0.52 -18.68
CA TYR A 192 18.74 1.74 -19.45
C TYR A 192 17.93 1.41 -20.71
N ALA A 193 16.72 1.96 -20.82
CA ALA A 193 15.93 1.90 -22.04
C ALA A 193 15.86 3.32 -22.65
N PRO A 194 16.59 3.61 -23.75
CA PRO A 194 16.51 4.91 -24.40
C PRO A 194 15.12 5.08 -25.04
N ILE A 195 14.39 6.16 -24.70
CA ILE A 195 13.21 6.60 -25.43
C ILE A 195 13.60 7.84 -26.22
N ARG A 196 14.04 7.65 -27.46
CA ARG A 196 14.28 8.76 -28.37
C ARG A 196 12.96 9.44 -28.75
N LEU A 197 12.71 10.61 -28.19
CA LEU A 197 11.74 11.59 -28.68
C LEU A 197 12.47 12.49 -29.69
N GLU A 198 12.63 12.03 -30.92
CA GLU A 198 13.20 12.85 -32.01
C GLU A 198 12.11 13.76 -32.59
N THR A 199 12.23 15.07 -32.39
CA THR A 199 11.57 16.10 -33.22
C THR A 199 12.38 16.25 -34.50
N VAL A 200 11.99 15.53 -35.56
CA VAL A 200 12.70 15.56 -36.85
C VAL A 200 12.48 16.91 -37.53
N GLY A 201 13.46 17.80 -37.39
CA GLY A 201 13.76 18.85 -38.35
C GLY A 201 14.52 18.28 -39.54
N THR A 202 13.89 18.34 -40.71
CA THR A 202 14.46 18.14 -42.07
C THR A 202 14.95 16.73 -42.44
N THR A 203 14.35 16.20 -43.52
CA THR A 203 14.62 14.97 -44.28
C THR A 203 14.01 13.65 -43.76
N GLY A 204 12.74 13.44 -44.11
CA GLY A 204 12.42 12.30 -44.98
C GLY A 204 12.43 10.87 -44.42
N ARG A 205 12.14 10.64 -43.13
CA ARG A 205 11.56 9.36 -42.68
C ARG A 205 10.84 9.55 -41.34
N LYS A 206 9.50 9.49 -41.36
CA LYS A 206 8.67 9.57 -40.14
C LYS A 206 8.98 8.34 -39.25
N PRO A 207 9.45 8.50 -38.01
CA PRO A 207 9.34 7.44 -37.01
C PRO A 207 7.86 7.27 -36.67
N GLU A 208 7.34 6.03 -36.64
CA GLU A 208 5.93 5.72 -36.34
C GLU A 208 5.47 6.13 -34.92
N ASN A 209 6.38 6.68 -34.10
CA ASN A 209 6.13 7.14 -32.73
C ASN A 209 6.30 8.66 -32.52
N ALA A 210 6.55 9.44 -33.57
CA ALA A 210 6.57 10.89 -33.48
C ALA A 210 5.14 11.42 -33.22
N GLY A 211 4.82 11.64 -31.94
CA GLY A 211 3.54 12.19 -31.50
C GLY A 211 2.71 11.30 -30.58
N LYS A 212 3.31 10.43 -29.74
CA LYS A 212 2.60 9.78 -28.61
C LYS A 212 3.22 10.25 -27.29
N ALA A 213 2.39 10.45 -26.25
CA ALA A 213 2.87 10.76 -24.90
C ALA A 213 3.77 9.61 -24.42
N ALA A 214 4.90 9.92 -23.79
CA ALA A 214 5.85 8.91 -23.34
C ALA A 214 5.44 8.41 -21.96
N GLU A 215 5.09 7.13 -21.83
CA GLU A 215 4.78 6.51 -20.54
C GLU A 215 6.05 6.43 -19.70
N LEU A 216 6.04 7.06 -18.53
CA LEU A 216 7.10 7.01 -17.54
C LEU A 216 6.88 5.79 -16.64
N GLY A 217 7.82 4.84 -16.67
CA GLY A 217 7.76 3.64 -15.84
C GLY A 217 7.65 4.00 -14.35
N LEU A 218 6.60 3.52 -13.69
CA LEU A 218 6.38 3.73 -12.26
C LEU A 218 6.78 2.51 -11.46
N GLN A 219 7.42 2.77 -10.32
CA GLN A 219 7.77 1.76 -9.34
C GLN A 219 7.31 2.22 -7.97
N ARG A 220 6.95 1.28 -7.10
CA ARG A 220 6.66 1.61 -5.71
C ARG A 220 7.94 2.07 -5.01
N ALA A 221 7.82 3.07 -4.16
CA ALA A 221 8.95 3.71 -3.49
C ALA A 221 8.99 3.34 -1.99
N ASP A 222 9.06 2.05 -1.66
CA ASP A 222 8.93 1.50 -0.30
C ASP A 222 9.79 2.22 0.75
N ASN A 223 11.07 2.47 0.44
CA ASN A 223 11.98 3.18 1.34
C ASN A 223 11.53 4.63 1.58
N PHE A 224 11.00 5.29 0.56
CA PHE A 224 10.46 6.64 0.68
C PHE A 224 9.14 6.63 1.46
N GLU A 225 8.28 5.63 1.25
CA GLU A 225 7.04 5.46 2.01
C GLU A 225 7.30 5.38 3.52
N ALA A 226 8.27 4.55 3.93
CA ALA A 226 8.66 4.39 5.31
C ALA A 226 9.32 5.67 5.88
N ALA A 227 10.24 6.28 5.15
CA ALA A 227 10.94 7.49 5.58
C ALA A 227 10.00 8.69 5.77
N MET A 228 8.97 8.80 4.92
CA MET A 228 7.98 9.89 4.97
C MET A 228 6.75 9.56 5.82
N GLY A 229 6.68 8.37 6.42
CA GLY A 229 5.53 7.96 7.21
C GLY A 229 4.23 7.73 6.43
N ILE A 230 4.34 7.57 5.10
CA ILE A 230 3.21 7.25 4.22
C ILE A 230 2.70 5.84 4.51
N ARG A 231 3.64 4.89 4.70
CA ARG A 231 3.37 3.53 5.16
C ARG A 231 4.30 3.15 6.30
N GLY A 232 3.88 2.18 7.11
CA GLY A 232 4.67 1.69 8.25
C GLY A 232 4.62 2.62 9.46
N TYR A 233 5.17 2.17 10.58
CA TYR A 233 5.15 2.89 11.85
C TYR A 233 6.02 4.15 11.79
N THR A 234 5.49 5.28 12.28
CA THR A 234 6.16 6.59 12.25
C THR A 234 6.93 6.89 13.53
N GLU A 235 6.59 6.21 14.60
CA GLU A 235 7.11 6.42 15.96
C GLU A 235 7.34 5.06 16.64
N GLY A 236 7.83 5.10 17.88
CA GLY A 236 8.06 3.90 18.68
C GLY A 236 9.25 3.05 18.21
N SER A 237 9.38 1.87 18.81
CA SER A 237 10.47 0.92 18.52
C SER A 237 10.41 0.33 17.11
N LEU A 238 9.27 0.45 16.44
CA LEU A 238 9.05 -0.03 15.07
C LEU A 238 9.18 1.08 14.02
N LYS A 239 9.61 2.30 14.37
CA LYS A 239 9.71 3.41 13.42
C LYS A 239 10.44 2.99 12.12
N GLY A 240 9.80 3.26 10.98
CA GLY A 240 10.27 2.89 9.65
C GLY A 240 10.00 1.43 9.26
N SER A 241 9.46 0.61 10.17
CA SER A 241 9.07 -0.77 9.87
C SER A 241 7.66 -0.84 9.31
N VAL A 242 7.44 -1.72 8.33
CA VAL A 242 6.19 -1.89 7.60
C VAL A 242 5.63 -3.28 7.84
N VAL A 243 4.34 -3.36 8.19
CA VAL A 243 3.62 -4.65 8.23
C VAL A 243 3.32 -5.12 6.82
N SER A 244 3.91 -6.27 6.46
CA SER A 244 3.63 -6.92 5.19
C SER A 244 2.17 -7.37 5.15
N ARG A 245 1.52 -7.26 3.99
CA ARG A 245 0.16 -7.80 3.79
C ARG A 245 0.11 -9.33 3.93
N GLY A 246 1.25 -10.00 3.74
CA GLY A 246 1.43 -11.43 3.97
C GLY A 246 1.88 -11.78 5.39
N ALA A 247 1.93 -10.83 6.33
CA ALA A 247 2.38 -11.08 7.69
C ALA A 247 1.57 -12.20 8.35
N ARG A 248 2.25 -13.17 8.93
CA ARG A 248 1.67 -14.31 9.64
C ARG A 248 1.15 -13.84 11.00
N ILE A 249 -0.16 -13.97 11.21
CA ILE A 249 -0.77 -13.76 12.52
C ILE A 249 -0.68 -15.06 13.32
N VAL A 250 -0.03 -15.01 14.48
CA VAL A 250 0.13 -16.14 15.40
C VAL A 250 -0.71 -15.88 16.65
N TRP A 251 -1.53 -16.85 17.04
CA TRP A 251 -2.43 -16.74 18.18
C TRP A 251 -1.92 -17.58 19.34
N LYS A 252 -1.93 -17.03 20.56
CA LYS A 252 -1.48 -17.73 21.77
C LYS A 252 -2.47 -17.55 22.93
N GLY A 253 -2.70 -18.61 23.69
CA GLY A 253 -3.52 -18.58 24.90
C GLY A 253 -5.03 -18.58 24.67
N PHE A 254 -5.53 -18.99 23.50
CA PHE A 254 -6.98 -19.03 23.17
C PHE A 254 -7.62 -20.43 23.27
N GLY A 255 -6.91 -21.44 23.80
CA GLY A 255 -7.44 -22.79 23.98
C GLY A 255 -7.74 -23.52 22.66
N GLU A 256 -8.71 -24.43 22.67
CA GLU A 256 -9.07 -25.25 21.49
C GLU A 256 -9.64 -24.43 20.32
N ALA A 257 -10.24 -23.27 20.58
CA ALA A 257 -10.78 -22.37 19.58
C ALA A 257 -9.73 -21.43 18.95
N THR A 258 -8.43 -21.75 19.10
CA THR A 258 -7.34 -20.93 18.55
C THR A 258 -7.34 -20.98 17.02
N PRO A 259 -7.39 -19.83 16.32
CA PRO A 259 -7.36 -19.82 14.86
C PRO A 259 -6.03 -20.33 14.31
N THR A 260 -6.06 -20.94 13.13
CA THR A 260 -4.85 -21.36 12.43
C THR A 260 -3.96 -20.14 12.14
N PRO A 261 -2.67 -20.17 12.52
CA PRO A 261 -1.79 -19.06 12.22
C PRO A 261 -1.57 -18.87 10.71
N GLY A 262 -1.62 -17.63 10.24
CA GLY A 262 -1.52 -17.32 8.82
C GLY A 262 -1.79 -15.84 8.51
N PRO A 263 -1.65 -15.42 7.24
CA PRO A 263 -2.00 -14.08 6.81
C PRO A 263 -3.52 -13.84 6.82
N ILE A 264 -3.93 -12.58 6.74
CA ILE A 264 -5.34 -12.21 6.64
C ILE A 264 -5.82 -12.39 5.19
N THR A 265 -6.40 -13.55 4.88
CA THR A 265 -6.86 -13.92 3.52
C THR A 265 -8.36 -13.77 3.30
N THR A 266 -9.11 -13.34 4.32
CA THR A 266 -10.56 -13.12 4.26
C THR A 266 -10.97 -12.19 3.12
N GLN A 267 -12.20 -12.29 2.62
CA GLN A 267 -12.69 -11.44 1.52
C GLN A 267 -12.55 -9.95 1.78
N GLU A 268 -12.82 -9.49 3.01
CA GLU A 268 -12.71 -8.08 3.37
C GLU A 268 -11.32 -7.69 3.88
N SER A 269 -10.38 -8.64 3.94
CA SER A 269 -9.08 -8.46 4.60
C SER A 269 -9.19 -8.01 6.07
N ILE A 270 -10.14 -8.59 6.80
CA ILE A 270 -10.47 -8.28 8.20
C ILE A 270 -10.56 -9.57 9.00
N LEU A 271 -9.96 -9.58 10.18
CA LEU A 271 -10.21 -10.56 11.23
C LEU A 271 -11.22 -9.97 12.21
N ALA A 272 -12.39 -10.59 12.33
CA ALA A 272 -13.43 -10.18 13.26
C ALA A 272 -13.33 -10.94 14.59
N LEU A 273 -13.45 -10.22 15.70
CA LEU A 273 -13.36 -10.76 17.06
C LEU A 273 -14.56 -10.28 17.88
N GLY A 274 -15.12 -11.17 18.70
CA GLY A 274 -16.22 -10.82 19.59
C GLY A 274 -16.81 -12.04 20.28
N ARG A 275 -17.90 -11.86 21.02
CA ARG A 275 -18.54 -12.97 21.75
C ARG A 275 -19.24 -13.98 20.85
N GLY A 276 -19.64 -13.58 19.64
CA GLY A 276 -20.34 -14.44 18.69
C GLY A 276 -19.51 -15.66 18.31
N LYS A 277 -20.19 -16.71 17.82
CA LYS A 277 -19.56 -17.94 17.36
C LYS A 277 -18.52 -17.69 16.25
N THR A 278 -17.57 -18.60 16.15
CA THR A 278 -16.55 -18.54 15.10
C THR A 278 -17.11 -18.95 13.73
N VAL A 279 -16.42 -18.62 12.64
CA VAL A 279 -16.76 -19.07 11.27
C VAL A 279 -16.83 -20.61 11.19
N ALA A 280 -15.91 -21.31 11.86
CA ALA A 280 -15.91 -22.78 11.92
C ALA A 280 -17.17 -23.36 12.58
N GLU A 281 -17.84 -22.57 13.43
CA GLU A 281 -19.07 -22.92 14.13
C GLU A 281 -20.33 -22.29 13.49
N GLY A 282 -20.20 -21.70 12.30
CA GLY A 282 -21.28 -21.05 11.56
C GLY A 282 -21.63 -19.63 12.02
N GLY A 283 -20.71 -18.92 12.67
CA GLY A 283 -20.84 -17.49 13.01
C GLY A 283 -19.97 -16.57 12.14
N ASP A 284 -19.87 -15.30 12.53
CA ASP A 284 -19.18 -14.25 11.74
C ASP A 284 -17.80 -13.86 12.29
N ASN A 285 -17.37 -14.45 13.41
CA ASN A 285 -16.09 -14.13 14.02
C ASN A 285 -15.00 -15.08 13.58
N HIS A 286 -13.79 -14.55 13.43
CA HIS A 286 -12.58 -15.34 13.24
C HIS A 286 -12.03 -15.83 14.58
N LEU A 287 -12.35 -15.11 15.68
CA LEU A 287 -11.99 -15.51 17.02
C LEU A 287 -13.08 -15.14 18.02
N GLN A 288 -13.50 -16.11 18.82
CA GLN A 288 -14.47 -15.87 19.89
C GLN A 288 -13.77 -15.33 21.14
N LEU A 289 -14.35 -14.30 21.74
CA LEU A 289 -13.89 -13.67 22.98
C LEU A 289 -14.92 -13.90 24.09
N LEU A 290 -14.55 -14.75 25.05
CA LEU A 290 -15.31 -15.00 26.27
C LEU A 290 -14.46 -14.63 27.48
N ALA A 291 -15.08 -14.05 28.50
CA ALA A 291 -14.40 -13.71 29.75
C ALA A 291 -14.42 -14.94 30.66
N ILE A 292 -13.25 -15.36 31.12
CA ILE A 292 -13.10 -16.52 32.02
C ILE A 292 -12.68 -15.98 33.39
N GLY A 293 -13.38 -16.40 34.44
CA GLY A 293 -13.07 -16.04 35.81
C GLY A 293 -11.76 -16.68 36.29
N ALA A 294 -11.26 -16.22 37.45
CA ALA A 294 -10.05 -16.76 38.05
C ALA A 294 -10.16 -18.25 38.42
N ASP A 295 -11.37 -18.77 38.56
CA ASP A 295 -11.69 -20.18 38.80
C ASP A 295 -11.70 -21.04 37.53
N GLY A 296 -11.36 -20.46 36.38
CA GLY A 296 -11.36 -21.13 35.08
C GLY A 296 -12.75 -21.28 34.46
N LYS A 297 -13.81 -20.77 35.09
CA LYS A 297 -15.18 -20.87 34.58
C LYS A 297 -15.57 -19.66 33.75
N LEU A 298 -16.53 -19.86 32.84
CA LEU A 298 -17.12 -18.78 32.06
C LEU A 298 -17.75 -17.73 32.98
N ASN A 299 -17.29 -16.48 32.86
CA ASN A 299 -17.97 -15.34 33.45
C ASN A 299 -19.01 -14.82 32.45
N GLU A 300 -20.26 -15.27 32.60
CA GLU A 300 -21.35 -14.92 31.68
C GLU A 300 -21.61 -13.40 31.64
N GLN A 301 -21.60 -12.73 32.79
CA GLN A 301 -21.89 -11.30 32.88
C GLN A 301 -20.86 -10.47 32.12
N LEU A 302 -19.56 -10.71 32.34
CA LEU A 302 -18.49 -10.01 31.62
C LEU A 302 -18.47 -10.40 30.14
N SER A 303 -18.75 -11.66 29.82
CA SER A 303 -18.85 -12.09 28.43
C SER A 303 -19.98 -11.35 27.71
N GLN A 304 -21.16 -11.20 28.32
CA GLN A 304 -22.29 -10.48 27.74
C GLN A 304 -21.98 -9.00 27.46
N ALA A 305 -21.07 -8.38 28.20
CA ALA A 305 -20.60 -7.02 27.94
C ALA A 305 -19.77 -6.90 26.64
N ILE A 306 -19.25 -8.01 26.12
CA ILE A 306 -18.59 -8.08 24.82
C ILE A 306 -19.66 -8.22 23.74
N SER A 307 -19.62 -7.33 22.76
CA SER A 307 -20.53 -7.38 21.62
C SER A 307 -20.30 -8.64 20.79
N ARG A 308 -21.34 -9.10 20.07
CA ARG A 308 -21.23 -10.30 19.23
C ARG A 308 -20.08 -10.19 18.24
N ARG A 309 -19.91 -9.00 17.63
CA ARG A 309 -18.71 -8.55 16.91
C ARG A 309 -18.24 -7.29 17.63
N HIS A 310 -17.01 -7.28 18.12
CA HIS A 310 -16.51 -6.27 19.06
C HIS A 310 -15.33 -5.48 18.50
N ILE A 311 -14.40 -6.18 17.83
CA ILE A 311 -13.17 -5.62 17.27
C ILE A 311 -12.93 -6.25 15.91
N GLU A 312 -12.44 -5.47 14.98
CA GLU A 312 -11.95 -5.93 13.69
C GLU A 312 -10.49 -5.55 13.52
N LEU A 313 -9.64 -6.53 13.25
CA LEU A 313 -8.22 -6.32 12.99
C LEU A 313 -7.94 -6.39 11.50
N PHE A 314 -7.12 -5.47 11.01
CA PHE A 314 -6.70 -5.45 9.60
C PHE A 314 -5.36 -4.73 9.47
N ILE A 315 -4.70 -4.95 8.33
CA ILE A 315 -3.48 -4.22 7.98
C ILE A 315 -3.88 -3.09 7.06
N GLN A 316 -3.58 -1.85 7.48
CA GLN A 316 -3.82 -0.64 6.70
C GLN A 316 -2.54 0.17 6.54
N SER A 317 -2.17 0.53 5.32
CA SER A 317 -0.98 1.37 5.04
C SER A 317 0.28 0.86 5.74
N GLY A 318 0.44 -0.46 5.82
CA GLY A 318 1.59 -1.10 6.46
C GLY A 318 1.60 -1.05 7.99
N ARG A 319 0.46 -0.89 8.65
CA ARG A 319 0.31 -0.93 10.11
C ARG A 319 -0.78 -1.92 10.49
N LEU A 320 -0.65 -2.56 11.67
CA LEU A 320 -1.75 -3.29 12.26
C LEU A 320 -2.73 -2.27 12.87
N CYS A 321 -3.99 -2.40 12.50
CA CYS A 321 -5.06 -1.51 12.92
C CYS A 321 -6.24 -2.29 13.51
N ALA A 322 -6.98 -1.64 14.40
CA ALA A 322 -8.25 -2.09 14.93
C ALA A 322 -9.36 -1.10 14.59
N ARG A 323 -10.51 -1.61 14.13
CA ARG A 323 -11.79 -0.90 14.15
C ARG A 323 -12.63 -1.47 15.28
N VAL A 324 -13.17 -0.58 16.10
CA VAL A 324 -14.06 -0.94 17.20
C VAL A 324 -15.48 -1.00 16.66
N THR A 325 -16.17 -2.11 16.90
CA THR A 325 -17.58 -2.28 16.51
C THR A 325 -18.47 -2.49 17.73
N GLY A 326 -17.89 -2.84 18.88
CA GLY A 326 -18.61 -3.07 20.11
C GLY A 326 -18.89 -1.81 20.93
N ALA A 327 -20.07 -1.76 21.54
CA ALA A 327 -20.54 -0.60 22.29
C ALA A 327 -19.69 -0.27 23.54
N ALA A 328 -19.03 -1.27 24.14
CA ALA A 328 -18.19 -1.04 25.32
C ALA A 328 -16.87 -0.31 24.99
N GLY A 329 -16.48 -0.29 23.71
CA GLY A 329 -15.17 0.18 23.27
C GLY A 329 -14.04 -0.80 23.61
N ILE A 330 -12.81 -0.35 23.36
CA ILE A 330 -11.55 -0.97 23.79
C ILE A 330 -10.63 0.08 24.40
N LYS A 331 -9.57 -0.33 25.09
CA LYS A 331 -8.51 0.58 25.55
C LYS A 331 -7.15 0.07 25.09
N ILE A 332 -6.33 0.92 24.48
CA ILE A 332 -4.97 0.64 24.03
C ILE A 332 -4.06 1.72 24.65
N GLY A 333 -3.02 1.30 25.37
CA GLY A 333 -2.27 2.21 26.24
C GLY A 333 -3.22 2.95 27.20
N ASP A 334 -3.21 4.28 27.15
CA ASP A 334 -4.11 5.13 27.92
C ASP A 334 -5.36 5.59 27.17
N HIS A 335 -5.44 5.34 25.87
CA HIS A 335 -6.52 5.80 25.01
C HIS A 335 -7.66 4.80 24.95
N LYS A 336 -8.88 5.30 25.20
CA LYS A 336 -10.11 4.54 24.99
C LYS A 336 -10.57 4.79 23.55
N HIS A 337 -10.88 3.71 22.84
CA HIS A 337 -11.45 3.74 21.49
C HIS A 337 -12.90 3.22 21.53
N GLY A 338 -13.85 4.02 21.05
CA GLY A 338 -15.26 3.68 20.89
C GLY A 338 -15.61 3.31 19.45
N ALA A 339 -16.87 2.91 19.22
CA ALA A 339 -17.34 2.52 17.88
C ALA A 339 -17.39 3.68 16.88
N ASP A 340 -17.47 4.92 17.38
CA ASP A 340 -17.44 6.14 16.56
C ASP A 340 -16.01 6.59 16.23
N ASP A 341 -14.99 6.01 16.86
CA ASP A 341 -13.60 6.29 16.51
C ASP A 341 -13.27 5.58 15.19
N ALA A 342 -12.56 6.28 14.31
CA ALA A 342 -12.38 5.79 12.94
C ALA A 342 -11.58 4.48 12.91
N ILE A 343 -10.31 4.51 13.35
CA ILE A 343 -9.37 3.39 13.33
C ILE A 343 -8.29 3.64 14.40
N ALA A 344 -8.00 2.63 15.23
CA ALA A 344 -6.88 2.65 16.17
C ALA A 344 -5.66 1.92 15.57
N VAL A 345 -4.48 2.53 15.64
CA VAL A 345 -3.21 1.88 15.27
C VAL A 345 -2.70 1.11 16.49
N ILE A 346 -2.26 -0.13 16.28
CA ILE A 346 -1.71 -1.00 17.34
C ILE A 346 -0.19 -1.08 17.17
N ASP A 347 0.57 -0.77 18.20
CA ASP A 347 2.03 -0.84 18.21
C ASP A 347 2.56 -2.15 18.83
N HIS A 348 3.87 -2.37 18.71
CA HIS A 348 4.57 -3.45 19.39
C HIS A 348 4.47 -3.30 20.90
N GLY A 349 4.04 -4.37 21.57
CA GLY A 349 3.95 -4.44 23.03
C GLY A 349 2.61 -3.96 23.58
N ASP A 350 1.75 -3.38 22.74
CA ASP A 350 0.42 -2.94 23.14
C ASP A 350 -0.42 -4.08 23.69
N VAL A 351 -1.27 -3.74 24.65
CA VAL A 351 -2.31 -4.63 25.17
C VAL A 351 -3.66 -4.00 24.88
N ILE A 352 -4.42 -4.64 24.00
CA ILE A 352 -5.80 -4.26 23.69
C ILE A 352 -6.69 -4.78 24.82
N LYS A 353 -7.10 -3.90 25.73
CA LYS A 353 -8.06 -4.20 26.81
C LYS A 353 -9.47 -4.19 26.22
N VAL A 354 -10.06 -5.38 26.07
CA VAL A 354 -11.33 -5.59 25.35
C VAL A 354 -12.50 -4.94 26.07
N LEU A 355 -12.47 -4.90 27.41
CA LEU A 355 -13.45 -4.23 28.25
C LEU A 355 -12.75 -3.14 29.08
N PRO A 356 -12.82 -1.85 28.70
CA PRO A 356 -12.09 -0.78 29.39
C PRO A 356 -12.38 -0.66 30.89
N LYS A 357 -13.60 -0.99 31.32
CA LYS A 357 -14.03 -0.99 32.73
C LYS A 357 -13.53 -2.21 33.52
N PHE A 358 -13.18 -3.29 32.83
CA PHE A 358 -12.73 -4.56 33.40
C PHE A 358 -11.48 -5.03 32.65
N PRO A 359 -10.36 -4.29 32.76
CA PRO A 359 -9.20 -4.49 31.90
C PRO A 359 -8.51 -5.85 32.08
N GLU A 360 -8.66 -6.46 33.26
CA GLU A 360 -8.10 -7.78 33.58
C GLU A 360 -8.97 -8.95 33.09
N ALA A 361 -10.18 -8.67 32.57
CA ALA A 361 -11.09 -9.72 32.13
C ALA A 361 -10.62 -10.38 30.83
N ILE A 362 -10.24 -9.54 29.85
CA ILE A 362 -9.67 -9.96 28.57
C ILE A 362 -8.79 -8.84 28.00
N GLY A 363 -7.53 -9.16 27.79
CA GLY A 363 -6.54 -8.39 27.04
C GLY A 363 -5.99 -9.20 25.87
N LEU A 364 -5.60 -8.48 24.81
CA LEU A 364 -4.87 -9.04 23.66
C LEU A 364 -3.52 -8.34 23.58
N GLN A 365 -2.46 -9.01 24.03
CA GLN A 365 -1.10 -8.49 23.93
C GLN A 365 -0.55 -8.74 22.52
N VAL A 366 -0.05 -7.68 21.88
CA VAL A 366 0.49 -7.74 20.53
C VAL A 366 2.00 -7.64 20.57
N ARG A 367 2.68 -8.58 19.91
CA ARG A 367 4.13 -8.58 19.71
C ARG A 367 4.42 -8.75 18.24
N MET A 368 5.26 -7.87 17.72
CA MET A 368 5.64 -7.85 16.31
C MET A 368 7.12 -8.14 16.18
N ARG A 369 7.49 -8.94 15.17
CA ARG A 369 8.87 -9.23 14.82
C ARG A 369 9.21 -8.52 13.51
N ALA A 370 10.10 -7.52 13.59
CA ALA A 370 10.64 -6.83 12.43
C ALA A 370 11.96 -7.48 11.99
N ASN A 371 12.08 -7.81 10.70
CA ASN A 371 13.32 -8.21 10.05
C ASN A 371 13.59 -7.24 8.91
N TYR A 372 14.74 -6.55 8.93
CA TYR A 372 15.13 -5.61 7.87
C TYR A 372 14.05 -4.56 7.49
N GLY A 373 13.33 -4.04 8.49
CA GLY A 373 12.26 -3.05 8.28
C GLY A 373 10.92 -3.62 7.79
N GLN A 374 10.79 -4.94 7.68
CA GLN A 374 9.51 -5.62 7.39
C GLN A 374 9.04 -6.40 8.60
N ILE A 375 7.76 -6.30 8.92
CA ILE A 375 7.10 -7.08 9.96
C ILE A 375 6.33 -8.20 9.27
N ASP A 376 6.89 -9.41 9.36
CA ASP A 376 6.36 -10.62 8.73
C ASP A 376 5.60 -11.53 9.70
N GLU A 377 5.70 -11.26 11.00
CA GLU A 377 4.99 -12.02 12.03
C GLU A 377 4.44 -11.09 13.12
N ILE A 378 3.16 -11.30 13.44
CA ILE A 378 2.43 -10.63 14.52
C ILE A 378 1.89 -11.71 15.44
N THR A 379 2.40 -11.77 16.67
CA THR A 379 1.86 -12.63 17.72
C THR A 379 0.82 -11.86 18.54
N ILE A 380 -0.40 -12.39 18.61
CA ILE A 380 -1.48 -11.92 19.47
C ILE A 380 -1.66 -12.94 20.58
N THR A 381 -1.41 -12.53 21.82
CA THR A 381 -1.51 -13.38 23.01
C THR A 381 -2.69 -12.94 23.86
N ARG A 382 -3.55 -13.88 24.22
CA ARG A 382 -4.63 -13.64 25.18
C ARG A 382 -4.07 -13.49 26.59
N VAL A 383 -4.55 -12.49 27.32
CA VAL A 383 -4.21 -12.27 28.73
C VAL A 383 -5.51 -12.02 29.53
N PRO A 384 -5.84 -12.81 30.56
CA PRO A 384 -5.16 -14.06 30.93
C PRO A 384 -5.30 -15.12 29.84
N ALA A 385 -4.28 -15.98 29.71
CA ALA A 385 -4.34 -17.13 28.84
C ALA A 385 -5.44 -18.08 29.33
N LEU A 386 -6.13 -18.74 28.39
CA LEU A 386 -7.01 -19.85 28.74
C LEU A 386 -6.17 -21.04 29.22
N PRO A 387 -6.68 -21.81 30.20
CA PRO A 387 -6.02 -23.00 30.71
C PRO A 387 -5.80 -24.08 29.63
#